data_AF-A0A7D5H895-F1
#
_entry.id   AF-A0A7D5H895-F1
#
_cell.length_a   1.000
_cell.length_b   1.000
_cell.length_c   1.000
_cell.angle_alpha   90.00
_cell.angle_beta   90.00
_cell.angle_gamma   90.00
#
_symmetry.space_group_name_H-M   'P 1'
#
loop_
_entity.id
_entity.type
_entity.pdbx_description
1 polymer ?
#
loop_
_entity_poly.entity_id
_entity_poly.type
_entity_poly.pdbx_seq_one_letter_code
_entity_poly.pdbx_strand_id
1 'polypeptide(L)'
;MMSNRSDFIVPDEAAVKRAASVNFHLEPLRPWLDDPQITEVCVNRPGEVFCERASAWEYYAVPNLDYEHLISLGTATARFVDQDISDSRPVLSAILPMGERIQIVRPPACEHGTISVTIRKPSFTRRTLEDYAQQGFFKHVRPMSKSLTPFEQELLALKEAGDYMSFLRRAVQLERVIVVAGETGSGKTTLMKALMQEIPFDQRLITIEDVPELFLPDHPNHVHLFYPSEAKEEENAPVT
;
A
#
# COMPACT_ATOMS: atom_id res chain seq x y z
N MET A 1 -18.87 51.27 7.68
CA MET A 1 -17.90 51.37 6.57
C MET A 1 -17.23 50.02 6.43
N MET A 2 -17.44 49.39 5.26
CA MET A 2 -16.92 48.08 4.91
C MET A 2 -15.39 48.15 4.74
N SER A 3 -14.66 47.22 5.34
CA SER A 3 -13.30 46.88 4.94
C SER A 3 -13.30 45.43 4.47
N ASN A 4 -13.65 45.24 3.21
CA ASN A 4 -13.49 43.99 2.50
C ASN A 4 -12.11 44.04 1.83
N ARG A 5 -11.14 43.30 2.35
CA ARG A 5 -9.95 42.89 1.60
C ARG A 5 -9.84 41.38 1.70
N SER A 6 -10.43 40.74 0.70
CA SER A 6 -10.12 39.38 0.28
C SER A 6 -8.67 39.35 -0.17
N ASP A 7 -7.77 38.95 0.74
CA ASP A 7 -6.42 38.54 0.36
C ASP A 7 -6.52 37.20 -0.36
N PHE A 8 -6.70 37.27 -1.68
CA PHE A 8 -6.33 36.15 -2.55
C PHE A 8 -4.81 36.03 -2.45
N ILE A 9 -4.34 35.09 -1.63
CA ILE A 9 -2.94 34.68 -1.60
C ILE A 9 -2.61 34.19 -3.01
N VAL A 10 -1.91 35.01 -3.79
CA VAL A 10 -1.29 34.56 -5.03
C VAL A 10 -0.30 33.47 -4.61
N PRO A 11 -0.40 32.23 -5.12
CA PRO A 11 0.51 31.18 -4.73
C PRO A 11 1.94 31.60 -5.07
N ASP A 12 2.84 31.43 -4.11
CA ASP A 12 4.28 31.67 -4.24
C ASP A 12 4.80 31.03 -5.55
N GLU A 13 5.50 31.80 -6.38
CA GLU A 13 6.03 31.37 -7.68
C GLU A 13 6.90 30.10 -7.54
N ALA A 14 7.64 29.99 -6.42
CA ALA A 14 8.41 28.80 -6.11
C ALA A 14 7.52 27.59 -5.78
N ALA A 15 6.37 27.78 -5.12
CA ALA A 15 5.39 26.72 -4.88
C ALA A 15 4.73 26.25 -6.18
N VAL A 16 4.39 27.18 -7.08
CA VAL A 16 3.83 26.85 -8.41
C VAL A 16 4.84 26.04 -9.23
N LYS A 17 6.11 26.44 -9.24
CA LYS A 17 7.17 25.73 -9.96
C LYS A 17 7.42 24.32 -9.39
N ARG A 18 7.41 24.17 -8.07
CA ARG A 18 7.54 22.86 -7.41
C ARG A 18 6.36 21.93 -7.75
N ALA A 19 5.13 22.45 -7.71
CA ALA A 19 3.95 21.70 -8.12
C ALA A 19 4.01 21.29 -9.61
N ALA A 20 4.48 22.17 -10.49
CA ALA A 20 4.65 21.87 -11.91
C ALA A 20 5.65 20.72 -12.15
N SER A 21 6.77 20.69 -11.42
CA SER A 21 7.75 19.60 -11.50
C SER A 21 7.13 18.25 -11.11
N VAL A 22 6.38 18.20 -10.01
CA VAL A 22 5.69 16.97 -9.57
C VAL A 22 4.66 16.54 -10.62
N ASN A 23 3.84 17.48 -11.10
CA ASN A 23 2.80 17.19 -12.10
C ASN A 23 3.37 16.66 -13.42
N PHE A 24 4.55 17.14 -13.84
CA PHE A 24 5.25 16.63 -15.02
C PHE A 24 5.63 15.15 -14.85
N HIS A 25 6.20 14.77 -13.69
CA HIS A 25 6.58 13.37 -13.44
C HIS A 25 5.37 12.46 -13.20
N LEU A 26 4.21 13.01 -12.82
CA LEU A 26 2.96 12.25 -12.69
C LEU A 26 2.25 12.04 -14.04
N GLU A 27 2.69 12.67 -15.13
CA GLU A 27 2.03 12.59 -16.45
C GLU A 27 1.77 11.14 -16.92
N PRO A 28 2.73 10.19 -16.82
CA PRO A 28 2.49 8.81 -17.23
C PRO A 28 1.40 8.10 -16.42
N LEU A 29 1.10 8.57 -15.21
CA LEU A 29 0.08 8.01 -14.31
C LEU A 29 -1.29 8.70 -14.45
N ARG A 30 -1.39 9.79 -15.23
CA ARG A 30 -2.63 10.56 -15.39
C ARG A 30 -3.83 9.75 -15.86
N PRO A 31 -3.70 8.78 -16.80
CA PRO A 31 -4.84 7.98 -17.22
C PRO A 31 -5.61 7.32 -16.06
N TRP A 32 -4.94 6.94 -14.97
CA TRP A 32 -5.56 6.32 -13.80
C TRP A 32 -5.82 7.30 -12.66
N LEU A 33 -4.96 8.30 -12.49
CA LEU A 33 -5.18 9.34 -11.48
C LEU A 33 -6.47 10.14 -11.78
N ASP A 34 -6.79 10.36 -13.05
CA ASP A 34 -7.97 11.13 -13.46
C ASP A 34 -9.26 10.26 -13.53
N ASP A 35 -9.16 8.93 -13.53
CA ASP A 35 -10.32 8.02 -13.57
C ASP A 35 -11.05 7.97 -12.20
N PRO A 36 -12.28 8.48 -12.05
CA PRO A 36 -12.97 8.56 -10.75
C PRO A 36 -13.29 7.20 -10.11
N GLN A 37 -13.18 6.10 -10.84
CA GLN A 37 -13.42 4.75 -10.32
C GLN A 37 -12.17 4.10 -9.72
N ILE A 38 -10.97 4.60 -10.05
CA ILE A 38 -9.71 4.17 -9.43
C ILE A 38 -9.54 4.84 -8.07
N THR A 39 -9.26 4.07 -7.02
CA THR A 39 -9.01 4.63 -5.68
C THR A 39 -7.53 4.70 -5.31
N GLU A 40 -6.70 3.82 -5.89
CA GLU A 40 -5.27 3.72 -5.62
C GLU A 40 -4.48 3.38 -6.89
N VAL A 41 -3.32 4.00 -7.05
CA VAL A 41 -2.36 3.75 -8.14
C VAL A 41 -1.02 3.37 -7.52
N CYS A 42 -0.43 2.26 -7.94
CA CYS A 42 0.78 1.72 -7.37
C CYS A 42 1.79 1.39 -8.46
N VAL A 43 3.07 1.60 -8.16
CA VAL A 43 4.21 1.16 -8.94
C VAL A 43 5.06 0.39 -7.97
N ASN A 44 5.21 -0.92 -8.17
CA ASN A 44 6.08 -1.73 -7.31
C ASN A 44 7.44 -1.96 -7.96
N ARG A 45 7.53 -1.81 -9.29
CA ARG A 45 8.72 -2.01 -10.12
C ARG A 45 8.69 -1.05 -11.32
N PRO A 46 9.86 -0.67 -11.88
CA PRO A 46 9.93 0.09 -13.11
C PRO A 46 9.14 -0.58 -14.24
N GLY A 47 8.39 0.23 -14.99
CA GLY A 47 7.62 -0.25 -16.14
C GLY A 47 6.26 -0.86 -15.80
N GLU A 48 5.86 -0.93 -14.53
CA GLU A 48 4.63 -1.61 -14.09
C GLU A 48 3.74 -0.71 -13.25
N VAL A 49 2.45 -0.67 -13.56
CA VAL A 49 1.44 0.05 -12.79
C VAL A 49 0.32 -0.89 -12.39
N PHE A 50 -0.06 -0.84 -11.11
CA PHE A 50 -1.23 -1.51 -10.55
C PHE A 50 -2.25 -0.47 -10.12
N CYS A 51 -3.53 -0.69 -10.40
CA CYS A 51 -4.60 0.22 -10.00
C CYS A 51 -5.70 -0.53 -9.25
N GLU A 52 -6.17 0.03 -8.14
CA GLU A 52 -7.31 -0.51 -7.41
C GLU A 52 -8.60 0.08 -7.96
N ARG A 53 -9.52 -0.82 -8.36
CA ARG A 53 -10.90 -0.50 -8.75
C ARG A 53 -11.84 -1.44 -8.01
N ALA A 54 -12.70 -0.88 -7.16
CA ALA A 54 -13.74 -1.65 -6.46
C ALA A 54 -13.21 -2.93 -5.78
N SER A 55 -12.08 -2.82 -5.07
CA SER A 55 -11.37 -3.90 -4.36
C SER A 55 -10.74 -4.97 -5.24
N ALA A 56 -10.58 -4.71 -6.55
CA ALA A 56 -9.80 -5.53 -7.47
C ALA A 56 -8.59 -4.77 -8.00
N TRP A 57 -7.50 -5.49 -8.28
CA TRP A 57 -6.26 -4.95 -8.84
C TRP A 57 -6.18 -5.17 -10.35
N GLU A 58 -5.91 -4.09 -11.08
CA GLU A 58 -5.68 -4.09 -12.52
C GLU A 58 -4.20 -3.83 -12.81
N TYR A 59 -3.60 -4.60 -13.73
CA TYR A 59 -2.20 -4.45 -14.14
C TYR A 59 -2.09 -3.72 -15.49
N TYR A 60 -1.11 -2.82 -15.58
CA TYR A 60 -0.78 -2.05 -16.77
C TYR A 60 0.74 -2.00 -16.98
N ALA A 61 1.19 -2.37 -18.18
CA ALA A 61 2.57 -2.17 -18.60
C ALA A 61 2.78 -0.74 -19.07
N VAL A 62 3.77 -0.05 -18.48
CA VAL A 62 4.08 1.36 -18.73
C VAL A 62 5.60 1.53 -18.89
N PRO A 63 6.21 1.06 -20.00
CA PRO A 63 7.68 0.97 -20.12
C PRO A 63 8.43 2.29 -19.95
N ASN A 64 7.77 3.43 -20.21
CA ASN A 64 8.36 4.76 -20.06
C ASN A 64 8.44 5.23 -18.59
N LEU A 65 7.79 4.52 -17.67
CA LEU A 65 7.88 4.75 -16.23
C LEU A 65 9.07 3.96 -15.66
N ASP A 66 10.26 4.28 -16.12
CA ASP A 66 11.50 3.58 -15.76
C ASP A 66 12.02 3.98 -14.36
N TYR A 67 13.11 3.34 -13.94
CA TYR A 67 13.71 3.55 -12.63
C TYR A 67 14.13 5.02 -12.41
N GLU A 68 14.73 5.67 -13.42
CA GLU A 68 15.21 7.05 -13.33
C GLU A 68 14.05 8.04 -13.26
N HIS A 69 12.95 7.76 -13.97
CA HIS A 69 11.72 8.54 -13.87
C HIS A 69 11.12 8.46 -12.47
N LEU A 70 11.10 7.27 -11.85
CA LEU A 70 10.62 7.07 -10.48
C LEU A 70 11.52 7.77 -9.45
N ILE A 71 12.85 7.75 -9.61
CA ILE A 71 13.78 8.57 -8.80
C ILE A 71 13.47 10.07 -8.95
N SER A 72 13.22 10.51 -10.18
CA SER A 72 12.91 11.91 -10.47
C SER A 72 11.58 12.34 -9.84
N LEU A 73 10.57 11.47 -9.89
CA LEU A 73 9.29 11.67 -9.18
C LEU A 73 9.50 11.77 -7.66
N GLY A 74 10.33 10.89 -7.07
CA GLY A 74 10.68 10.94 -5.66
C GLY A 74 11.35 12.26 -5.27
N THR A 75 12.35 12.68 -6.05
CA THR A 75 13.09 13.92 -5.85
C THR A 75 12.18 15.16 -5.98
N ALA A 76 11.30 15.17 -6.98
CA ALA A 76 10.35 16.26 -7.18
C ALA A 76 9.33 16.33 -6.03
N THR A 77 8.81 15.18 -5.60
CA THR A 77 7.88 15.08 -4.46
C THR A 77 8.54 15.58 -3.18
N ALA A 78 9.75 15.14 -2.87
CA ALA A 78 10.49 15.54 -1.67
C ALA A 78 10.71 17.06 -1.62
N ARG A 79 11.15 17.66 -2.75
CA ARG A 79 11.31 19.11 -2.88
C ARG A 79 10.00 19.88 -2.74
N PHE A 80 8.90 19.31 -3.21
CA PHE A 80 7.57 19.92 -3.10
C PHE A 80 7.12 20.04 -1.64
N VAL A 81 7.33 19.00 -0.82
CA VAL A 81 6.96 18.99 0.61
C VAL A 81 8.07 19.43 1.56
N ASP A 82 9.19 19.93 1.03
CA ASP A 82 10.38 20.34 1.80
C ASP A 82 10.92 19.22 2.72
N GLN A 83 10.95 18.00 2.19
CA GLN A 83 11.53 16.81 2.82
C GLN A 83 12.70 16.27 1.98
N ASP A 84 13.37 15.24 2.50
CA ASP A 84 14.45 14.53 1.83
C ASP A 84 14.05 13.08 1.53
N ILE A 85 14.59 12.54 0.44
CA ILE A 85 14.53 11.12 0.13
C ILE A 85 15.90 10.67 -0.38
N SER A 86 16.55 9.80 0.39
CA SER A 86 17.94 9.40 0.20
C SER A 86 18.18 7.99 0.71
N ASP A 87 19.39 7.46 0.57
CA ASP A 87 19.70 6.09 1.04
C ASP A 87 19.61 5.97 2.57
N SER A 88 19.84 7.07 3.31
CA SER A 88 19.67 7.13 4.77
C SER A 88 18.23 7.47 5.20
N ARG A 89 17.42 8.02 4.29
CA ARG A 89 15.99 8.30 4.48
C ARG A 89 15.19 7.78 3.27
N PRO A 90 15.07 6.45 3.12
CA PRO A 90 14.56 5.84 1.90
C PRO A 90 13.03 5.82 1.78
N VAL A 91 12.31 6.37 2.76
CA VAL A 91 10.84 6.41 2.80
C VAL A 91 10.38 7.87 2.82
N LEU A 92 9.47 8.23 1.92
CA LEU A 92 8.88 9.56 1.81
C LEU A 92 7.35 9.46 1.84
N SER A 93 6.72 10.27 2.69
CA SER A 93 5.28 10.40 2.80
C SER A 93 4.86 11.85 2.56
N ALA A 94 3.95 12.07 1.61
CA ALA A 94 3.57 13.41 1.17
C ALA A 94 2.09 13.50 0.75
N ILE A 95 1.58 14.74 0.69
CA ILE A 95 0.32 15.08 0.03
C ILE A 95 0.68 15.84 -1.26
N LEU A 96 0.20 15.34 -2.39
CA LEU A 96 0.40 15.90 -3.72
C LEU A 96 -0.44 17.17 -3.95
N PRO A 97 -0.12 17.98 -4.99
CA PRO A 97 -0.80 19.25 -5.24
C PRO A 97 -2.33 19.16 -5.37
N MET A 98 -2.87 18.03 -5.85
CA MET A 98 -4.31 17.83 -6.02
C MET A 98 -4.96 17.08 -4.83
N GLY A 99 -4.22 16.87 -3.74
CA GLY A 99 -4.71 16.28 -2.49
C GLY A 99 -4.57 14.77 -2.37
N GLU A 100 -3.99 14.09 -3.36
CA GLU A 100 -3.62 12.68 -3.26
C GLU A 100 -2.52 12.47 -2.24
N ARG A 101 -2.57 11.35 -1.51
CA ARG A 101 -1.47 10.94 -0.64
C ARG A 101 -0.52 10.08 -1.43
N ILE A 102 0.77 10.37 -1.37
CA ILE A 102 1.82 9.59 -2.01
C ILE A 102 2.78 9.04 -0.97
N GLN A 103 3.13 7.77 -1.09
CA GLN A 103 4.20 7.11 -0.37
C GLN A 103 5.23 6.59 -1.37
N ILE A 104 6.51 6.91 -1.14
CA ILE A 104 7.62 6.46 -1.99
C ILE A 104 8.62 5.74 -1.11
N VAL A 105 9.01 4.53 -1.50
CA VAL A 105 10.07 3.75 -0.87
C VAL A 105 11.11 3.41 -1.93
N ARG A 106 12.37 3.72 -1.64
CA ARG A 106 13.53 3.39 -2.48
C ARG A 106 14.48 2.43 -1.76
N PRO A 107 15.43 1.82 -2.47
CA PRO A 107 16.52 1.10 -1.81
C PRO A 107 17.29 2.03 -0.85
N PRO A 108 17.74 1.53 0.31
CA PRO A 108 17.77 0.10 0.71
C PRO A 108 16.50 -0.41 1.43
N ALA A 109 15.43 0.38 1.58
CA ALA A 109 14.22 -0.04 2.30
C ALA A 109 13.25 -0.90 1.46
N CYS A 110 13.57 -1.14 0.19
CA CYS A 110 12.89 -2.11 -0.67
C CYS A 110 13.91 -2.81 -1.58
N GLU A 111 13.44 -3.75 -2.41
CA GLU A 111 14.28 -4.48 -3.38
C GLU A 111 15.18 -3.56 -4.23
N HIS A 112 16.44 -3.97 -4.41
CA HIS A 112 17.33 -3.27 -5.34
C HIS A 112 16.79 -3.31 -6.77
N GLY A 113 16.94 -2.19 -7.49
CA GLY A 113 16.41 -2.05 -8.85
C GLY A 113 14.89 -1.79 -8.90
N THR A 114 14.23 -1.66 -7.76
CA THR A 114 12.81 -1.26 -7.67
C THR A 114 12.64 0.07 -6.95
N ILE A 115 11.49 0.70 -7.15
CA ILE A 115 11.00 1.83 -6.34
C ILE A 115 9.52 1.59 -6.15
N SER A 116 9.08 1.53 -4.90
CA SER A 116 7.65 1.42 -4.57
C SER A 116 7.05 2.81 -4.47
N VAL A 117 6.09 3.12 -5.33
CA VAL A 117 5.26 4.34 -5.28
C VAL A 117 3.81 3.92 -5.07
N THR A 118 3.15 4.48 -4.06
CA THR A 118 1.72 4.27 -3.80
C THR A 118 1.03 5.61 -3.72
N ILE A 119 0.08 5.86 -4.60
CA ILE A 119 -0.73 7.08 -4.64
C ILE A 119 -2.18 6.72 -4.32
N ARG A 120 -2.67 7.22 -3.18
CA ARG A 120 -4.07 7.05 -2.76
C ARG A 120 -4.85 8.32 -3.01
N LYS A 121 -5.91 8.19 -3.81
CA LYS A 121 -6.76 9.32 -4.20
C LYS A 121 -7.71 9.71 -3.07
N PRO A 122 -7.97 11.01 -2.87
CA PRO A 122 -8.97 11.47 -1.91
C PRO A 122 -10.37 11.08 -2.40
N SER A 123 -11.21 10.60 -1.48
CA SER A 123 -12.63 10.39 -1.76
C SER A 123 -13.37 11.73 -1.63
N PHE A 124 -13.62 12.41 -2.74
CA PHE A 124 -14.42 13.64 -2.75
C PHE A 124 -15.93 13.40 -2.68
N THR A 125 -16.38 12.14 -2.76
CA THR A 125 -17.79 11.80 -2.59
C THR A 125 -18.22 12.05 -1.14
N ARG A 126 -19.08 13.06 -0.92
CA ARG A 126 -19.82 13.19 0.33
C ARG A 126 -20.84 12.06 0.40
N ARG A 127 -20.52 11.01 1.16
CA ARG A 127 -21.47 9.95 1.49
C ARG A 127 -22.18 10.30 2.80
N THR A 128 -23.49 10.27 2.77
CA THR A 128 -24.37 10.41 3.94
C THR A 128 -24.58 9.05 4.60
N LEU A 129 -25.04 9.02 5.85
CA LEU A 129 -25.39 7.76 6.53
C LEU A 129 -26.54 7.05 5.80
N GLU A 130 -27.44 7.82 5.19
CA GLU A 130 -28.52 7.32 4.34
C GLU A 130 -27.98 6.58 3.12
N ASP A 131 -26.92 7.08 2.47
CA ASP A 131 -26.27 6.39 1.34
C ASP A 131 -25.72 5.02 1.78
N TYR A 132 -25.06 4.96 2.95
CA TYR A 132 -24.58 3.69 3.52
C TYR A 132 -25.74 2.73 3.83
N ALA A 133 -26.84 3.24 4.37
CA ALA A 133 -28.02 2.42 4.66
C ALA A 133 -28.65 1.86 3.38
N GLN A 134 -28.79 2.67 2.34
CA GLN A 134 -29.32 2.26 1.03
C GLN A 134 -28.43 1.23 0.33
N GLN A 135 -27.11 1.39 0.44
CA GLN A 135 -26.13 0.43 -0.07
C GLN A 135 -26.04 -0.85 0.77
N GLY A 136 -26.81 -0.95 1.86
CA GLY A 136 -26.86 -2.16 2.69
C GLY A 136 -25.65 -2.33 3.59
N PHE A 137 -24.83 -1.29 3.81
CA PHE A 137 -23.66 -1.35 4.68
C PHE A 137 -24.00 -1.93 6.07
N PHE A 138 -25.09 -1.45 6.67
CA PHE A 138 -25.54 -1.91 7.98
C PHE A 138 -26.10 -3.35 8.00
N LYS A 139 -26.35 -3.98 6.84
CA LYS A 139 -26.70 -5.41 6.78
C LYS A 139 -25.52 -6.31 7.11
N HIS A 140 -24.30 -5.81 6.93
CA HIS A 140 -23.06 -6.52 7.25
C HIS A 140 -22.62 -6.31 8.70
N VAL A 141 -23.20 -5.34 9.41
CA VAL A 141 -22.95 -5.13 10.83
C VAL A 141 -23.63 -6.27 11.59
N ARG A 142 -22.81 -7.19 12.09
CA ARG A 142 -23.28 -8.30 12.91
C ARG A 142 -23.31 -7.86 14.37
N PRO A 143 -24.43 -8.06 15.10
CA PRO A 143 -24.41 -7.90 16.54
C PRO A 143 -23.36 -8.84 17.14
N MET A 144 -22.69 -8.39 18.19
CA MET A 144 -21.80 -9.26 18.97
C MET A 144 -22.59 -10.49 19.41
N SER A 145 -22.28 -11.63 18.82
CA SER A 145 -22.89 -12.91 19.16
C SER A 145 -21.83 -13.81 19.79
N LYS A 146 -22.26 -14.66 20.72
CA LYS A 146 -21.42 -15.77 21.21
C LYS A 146 -21.34 -16.92 20.21
N SER A 147 -22.18 -16.92 19.18
CA SER A 147 -22.19 -17.96 18.14
C SER A 147 -21.10 -17.70 17.10
N LEU A 148 -20.40 -18.74 16.69
CA LEU A 148 -19.48 -18.70 15.56
C LEU A 148 -20.24 -18.35 14.26
N THR A 149 -19.60 -17.53 13.43
CA THR A 149 -20.01 -17.25 12.06
C THR A 149 -19.90 -18.49 11.17
N PRO A 150 -20.55 -18.53 9.99
CA PRO A 150 -20.52 -19.72 9.13
C PRO A 150 -19.09 -20.17 8.74
N PHE A 151 -18.20 -19.22 8.44
CA PHE A 151 -16.82 -19.56 8.10
C PHE A 151 -16.01 -20.02 9.33
N GLU A 152 -16.29 -19.50 10.53
CA GLU A 152 -15.67 -19.99 11.76
C GLU A 152 -16.11 -21.42 12.09
N GLN A 153 -17.38 -21.77 11.79
CA GLN A 153 -17.88 -23.14 11.93
C GLN A 153 -17.19 -24.09 10.94
N GLU A 154 -17.01 -23.66 9.69
CA GLU A 154 -16.24 -24.41 8.68
C GLU A 154 -14.81 -24.69 9.18
N LEU A 155 -14.11 -23.66 9.63
CA LEU A 155 -12.76 -23.80 10.17
C LEU A 155 -12.72 -24.69 11.42
N LEU A 156 -13.67 -24.55 12.34
CA LEU A 156 -13.73 -25.42 13.52
C LEU A 156 -13.94 -26.89 13.13
N ALA A 157 -14.84 -27.17 12.18
CA ALA A 157 -15.10 -28.54 11.71
C ALA A 157 -13.85 -29.17 11.07
N LEU A 158 -13.11 -28.42 10.25
CA LEU A 158 -11.83 -28.90 9.67
C LEU A 158 -10.80 -29.23 10.76
N LYS A 159 -10.70 -28.36 11.78
CA LYS A 159 -9.81 -28.58 12.92
C LYS A 159 -10.21 -29.81 13.74
N GLU A 160 -11.49 -29.99 14.02
CA GLU A 160 -12.02 -31.12 14.80
C GLU A 160 -11.87 -32.45 14.05
N ALA A 161 -11.93 -32.42 12.72
CA ALA A 161 -11.66 -33.58 11.86
C ALA A 161 -10.16 -33.90 11.73
N GLY A 162 -9.27 -33.04 12.23
CA GLY A 162 -7.81 -33.20 12.09
C GLY A 162 -7.27 -32.85 10.70
N ASP A 163 -8.08 -32.24 9.82
CA ASP A 163 -7.65 -31.79 8.49
C ASP A 163 -7.00 -30.40 8.59
N TYR A 164 -5.80 -30.36 9.16
CA TYR A 164 -5.06 -29.11 9.36
C TYR A 164 -4.60 -28.46 8.06
N MET A 165 -4.37 -29.26 7.00
CA MET A 165 -3.99 -28.72 5.71
C MET A 165 -5.14 -27.88 5.13
N SER A 166 -6.35 -28.43 5.06
CA SER A 166 -7.51 -27.69 4.59
C SER A 166 -7.86 -26.55 5.52
N PHE A 167 -7.75 -26.73 6.85
CA PHE A 167 -7.94 -25.66 7.82
C PHE A 167 -7.05 -24.44 7.52
N LEU A 168 -5.74 -24.66 7.36
CA LEU A 168 -4.78 -23.59 7.11
C LEU A 168 -4.99 -22.93 5.75
N ARG A 169 -5.20 -23.72 4.69
CA ARG A 169 -5.52 -23.20 3.35
C ARG A 169 -6.76 -22.31 3.39
N ARG A 170 -7.86 -22.79 4.00
CA ARG A 170 -9.10 -22.02 4.10
C ARG A 170 -8.92 -20.79 4.97
N ALA A 171 -8.15 -20.86 6.06
CA ALA A 171 -7.84 -19.70 6.88
C ALA A 171 -7.11 -18.59 6.09
N VAL A 172 -6.15 -18.96 5.23
CA VAL A 172 -5.47 -18.02 4.34
C VAL A 172 -6.44 -17.42 3.32
N GLN A 173 -7.21 -18.27 2.60
CA GLN A 173 -8.16 -17.84 1.57
C GLN A 173 -9.31 -16.98 2.13
N LEU A 174 -9.62 -17.12 3.42
CA LEU A 174 -10.59 -16.30 4.12
C LEU A 174 -9.97 -15.04 4.73
N GLU A 175 -8.69 -14.72 4.43
CA GLU A 175 -7.98 -13.53 4.91
C GLU A 175 -7.97 -13.43 6.44
N ARG A 176 -7.74 -14.56 7.12
CA ARG A 176 -7.62 -14.58 8.58
C ARG A 176 -6.22 -14.14 9.01
N VAL A 177 -6.16 -13.46 10.14
CA VAL A 177 -4.88 -13.16 10.80
C VAL A 177 -4.32 -14.47 11.38
N ILE A 178 -3.14 -14.87 10.90
CA ILE A 178 -2.45 -16.08 11.34
C ILE A 178 -1.11 -15.67 11.96
N VAL A 179 -0.83 -16.19 13.15
CA VAL A 179 0.46 -16.00 13.82
C VAL A 179 1.15 -17.35 13.95
N VAL A 180 2.35 -17.47 13.37
CA VAL A 180 3.19 -18.68 13.46
C VAL A 180 4.24 -18.47 14.54
N ALA A 181 4.14 -19.22 15.64
CA ALA A 181 5.02 -19.09 16.80
C ALA A 181 5.74 -20.42 17.12
N GLY A 182 6.91 -20.32 17.76
CA GLY A 182 7.78 -21.45 18.07
C GLY A 182 9.23 -21.02 18.31
N GLU A 183 10.05 -21.92 18.83
CA GLU A 183 11.47 -21.67 19.12
C GLU A 183 12.30 -21.41 17.85
N THR A 184 13.51 -20.86 17.99
CA THR A 184 14.45 -20.69 16.87
C THR A 184 14.74 -22.05 16.24
N GLY A 185 14.70 -22.12 14.90
CA GLY A 185 14.91 -23.38 14.18
C GLY A 185 13.69 -24.31 14.09
N SER A 186 12.54 -23.95 14.67
CA SER A 186 11.33 -24.78 14.64
C SER A 186 10.58 -24.82 13.29
N GLY A 187 11.14 -24.21 12.23
CA GLY A 187 10.52 -24.18 10.90
C GLY A 187 9.40 -23.14 10.70
N LYS A 188 9.30 -22.10 11.56
CA LYS A 188 8.28 -21.05 11.44
C LYS A 188 8.26 -20.40 10.07
N THR A 189 9.41 -19.92 9.59
CA THR A 189 9.53 -19.26 8.30
C THR A 189 9.21 -20.23 7.16
N THR A 190 9.57 -21.50 7.29
CA THR A 190 9.22 -22.55 6.32
C THR A 190 7.70 -22.74 6.23
N LEU A 191 7.00 -22.81 7.36
CA LEU A 191 5.54 -22.91 7.37
C LEU A 191 4.89 -21.64 6.81
N MET A 192 5.37 -20.46 7.21
CA MET A 192 4.89 -19.17 6.70
C MET A 192 5.02 -19.09 5.18
N LYS A 193 6.16 -19.50 4.61
CA LYS A 193 6.38 -19.56 3.16
C LYS A 193 5.36 -20.46 2.46
N ALA A 194 5.03 -21.62 3.05
CA ALA A 194 4.01 -22.51 2.51
C ALA A 194 2.60 -21.88 2.56
N LEU A 195 2.26 -21.21 3.66
CA LEU A 195 0.97 -20.50 3.79
C LEU A 195 0.82 -19.37 2.76
N MET A 196 1.91 -18.67 2.45
CA MET A 196 1.88 -17.59 1.45
C MET A 196 1.53 -18.08 0.05
N GLN A 197 1.85 -19.33 -0.30
CA GLN A 197 1.46 -19.92 -1.59
C GLN A 197 -0.05 -20.16 -1.72
N GLU A 198 -0.79 -20.11 -0.61
CA GLU A 198 -2.25 -20.29 -0.59
C GLU A 198 -3.00 -18.95 -0.71
N ILE A 199 -2.27 -17.82 -0.78
CA ILE A 199 -2.85 -16.49 -1.01
C ILE A 199 -3.26 -16.38 -2.49
N PRO A 200 -4.45 -15.85 -2.82
CA PRO A 200 -4.83 -15.60 -4.21
C PRO A 200 -3.86 -14.65 -4.94
N PHE A 201 -3.48 -14.99 -6.18
CA PHE A 201 -2.45 -14.28 -6.95
C PHE A 201 -2.83 -12.86 -7.40
N ASP A 202 -4.13 -12.53 -7.37
CA ASP A 202 -4.69 -11.22 -7.66
C ASP A 202 -4.61 -10.25 -6.47
N GLN A 203 -4.17 -10.71 -5.30
CA GLN A 203 -3.97 -9.85 -4.13
C GLN A 203 -2.64 -9.11 -4.18
N ARG A 204 -2.65 -7.91 -3.59
CA ARG A 204 -1.45 -7.14 -3.34
C ARG A 204 -0.77 -7.57 -2.05
N LEU A 205 0.53 -7.85 -2.10
CA LEU A 205 1.32 -8.29 -0.96
C LEU A 205 2.40 -7.29 -0.57
N ILE A 206 2.59 -7.12 0.73
CA ILE A 206 3.70 -6.36 1.30
C ILE A 206 4.36 -7.23 2.34
N THR A 207 5.67 -7.48 2.20
CA THR A 207 6.45 -8.13 3.26
C THR A 207 7.30 -7.08 3.98
N ILE A 208 7.61 -7.34 5.25
CA ILE A 208 8.50 -6.52 6.06
C ILE A 208 9.48 -7.46 6.74
N GLU A 209 10.75 -7.36 6.38
CA GLU A 209 11.78 -8.33 6.76
C GLU A 209 13.07 -7.60 7.17
N ASP A 210 13.82 -8.16 8.12
CA ASP A 210 15.18 -7.69 8.40
C ASP A 210 16.20 -8.30 7.43
N VAL A 211 16.02 -9.58 7.14
CA VAL A 211 16.77 -10.34 6.14
C VAL A 211 15.79 -10.87 5.10
N PRO A 212 16.00 -10.62 3.80
CA PRO A 212 15.12 -11.13 2.76
C PRO A 212 15.07 -12.65 2.78
N GLU A 213 13.91 -13.22 3.08
CA GLU A 213 13.68 -14.65 3.11
C GLU A 213 12.46 -15.06 2.27
N LEU A 214 11.46 -14.19 2.15
CA LEU A 214 10.23 -14.43 1.43
C LEU A 214 10.40 -14.10 -0.06
N PHE A 215 10.02 -15.05 -0.91
CA PHE A 215 10.00 -14.87 -2.36
C PHE A 215 8.57 -15.06 -2.86
N LEU A 216 8.14 -14.17 -3.75
CA LEU A 216 6.77 -14.08 -4.26
C LEU A 216 6.72 -14.20 -5.81
N PRO A 217 7.18 -15.32 -6.40
CA PRO A 217 7.30 -15.45 -7.85
C PRO A 217 5.96 -15.37 -8.60
N ASP A 218 4.87 -15.83 -7.96
CA ASP A 218 3.54 -15.91 -8.58
C ASP A 218 2.63 -14.71 -8.26
N HIS A 219 3.09 -13.78 -7.40
CA HIS A 219 2.33 -12.58 -7.04
C HIS A 219 2.96 -11.35 -7.68
N PRO A 220 2.52 -10.89 -8.86
CA PRO A 220 3.15 -9.75 -9.53
C PRO A 220 2.98 -8.44 -8.75
N ASN A 221 1.87 -8.27 -8.03
CA ASN A 221 1.58 -7.09 -7.23
C ASN A 221 2.15 -7.23 -5.81
N HIS A 222 3.48 -7.12 -5.67
CA HIS A 222 4.10 -7.17 -4.34
C HIS A 222 5.21 -6.15 -4.14
N VAL A 223 5.47 -5.84 -2.87
CA VAL A 223 6.60 -5.05 -2.40
C VAL A 223 7.29 -5.78 -1.25
N HIS A 224 8.59 -6.06 -1.35
CA HIS A 224 9.40 -6.44 -0.20
C HIS A 224 9.96 -5.18 0.46
N LEU A 225 9.66 -4.97 1.74
CA LEU A 225 10.20 -3.88 2.55
C LEU A 225 11.24 -4.41 3.53
N PHE A 226 12.30 -3.65 3.73
CA PHE A 226 13.41 -4.02 4.61
C PHE A 226 13.64 -2.99 5.71
N TYR A 227 13.96 -3.48 6.91
CA TYR A 227 14.34 -2.65 8.05
C TYR A 227 15.69 -3.13 8.62
N PRO A 228 16.52 -2.23 9.20
CA PRO A 228 17.78 -2.64 9.81
C PRO A 228 17.51 -3.47 11.06
N SER A 229 18.13 -4.65 11.15
CA SER A 229 18.05 -5.57 12.29
C SER A 229 18.64 -4.99 13.58
N GLU A 230 19.56 -4.02 13.47
CA GLU A 230 20.09 -3.26 14.60
C GLU A 230 19.47 -1.86 14.65
N ALA A 231 18.30 -1.74 15.28
CA ALA A 231 17.91 -0.47 15.88
C ALA A 231 18.88 -0.21 17.05
N LYS A 232 20.05 0.37 16.77
CA LYS A 232 20.81 1.04 17.83
C LYS A 232 19.91 2.17 18.34
N GLU A 233 19.68 2.21 19.65
CA GLU A 233 19.03 3.31 20.35
C GLU A 233 19.90 4.58 20.27
N GLU A 234 20.14 5.10 19.06
CA GLU A 234 20.75 6.39 18.83
C GLU A 234 19.83 7.21 17.90
N GLU A 235 19.66 8.48 18.27
CA GLU A 235 18.61 9.40 17.85
C GLU A 235 18.24 9.35 16.35
N ASN A 236 16.93 9.26 16.08
CA ASN A 236 16.26 9.28 14.76
C ASN A 236 16.19 7.95 13.99
N ALA A 237 15.78 6.86 14.64
CA ALA A 237 15.13 5.78 13.92
C ALA A 237 13.88 6.34 13.20
N PRO A 238 13.64 6.01 11.92
CA PRO A 238 12.44 6.44 11.23
C PRO A 238 11.23 5.84 11.95
N VAL A 239 10.43 6.71 12.56
CA VAL A 239 9.07 6.35 12.97
C VAL A 239 8.29 6.18 11.68
N THR A 240 7.84 4.95 11.44
CA THR A 240 6.86 4.59 10.40
C THR A 240 5.63 5.46 10.43
#